data_AF-A0A1Q6V1V2-F1
#
_entry.id   AF-A0A1Q6V1V2-F1
#
_cell.length_a   1.000
_cell.length_b   1.000
_cell.length_c   1.000
_cell.angle_alpha   90.00
_cell.angle_beta   90.00
_cell.angle_gamma   90.00
#
_symmetry.space_group_name_H-M   'P 1'
#
loop_
_entity.id
_entity.type
_entity.pdbx_description
1 polymer ?
#
loop_
_entity_poly.entity_id
_entity_poly.type
_entity_poly.pdbx_seq_one_letter_code
_entity_poly.pdbx_strand_id
1 'polypeptide(L)'
;MFKLLLKKYEKQIYKLAERGVKEAEIFIGSGKGQQKKQMAIDFILKYLPLPIWLQWLKPVINTTLHKLIDKAIEECVEKMNETLNKLKEG
;
A
#
# COMPACT_ATOMS: atom_id res chain seq x y z
N MET A 1 5.23 9.27 -21.88
CA MET A 1 5.24 7.78 -21.75
C MET A 1 5.44 7.33 -20.29
N PHE A 2 6.46 7.80 -19.57
CA PHE A 2 6.71 7.46 -18.16
C PHE A 2 5.54 7.80 -17.20
N LYS A 3 4.88 8.95 -17.41
CA LYS A 3 3.73 9.41 -16.61
C LYS A 3 2.51 8.48 -16.68
N LEU A 4 2.28 7.83 -17.82
CA LEU A 4 1.17 6.88 -18.01
C LEU A 4 1.45 5.54 -17.33
N LEU A 5 2.70 5.10 -17.36
CA LEU A 5 3.16 3.91 -16.62
C LEU A 5 2.99 4.12 -15.11
N LEU A 6 3.49 5.25 -14.59
CA LEU A 6 3.31 5.62 -13.17
C LEU A 6 1.84 5.58 -12.75
N LYS A 7 0.93 6.17 -13.53
CA LYS A 7 -0.51 6.16 -13.24
C LYS A 7 -1.13 4.76 -13.24
N LYS A 8 -0.63 3.87 -14.10
CA LYS A 8 -1.04 2.45 -14.15
C LYS A 8 -0.53 1.67 -12.93
N TYR A 9 0.67 1.97 -12.46
CA TYR A 9 1.22 1.40 -11.24
C TYR A 9 0.56 1.95 -9.99
N GLU A 10 0.27 3.24 -9.95
CA GLU A 10 -0.45 3.92 -8.86
C GLU A 10 -1.78 3.22 -8.56
N LYS A 11 -2.64 3.02 -9.58
CA LYS A 11 -3.90 2.29 -9.40
C LYS A 11 -3.71 0.86 -8.89
N GLN A 12 -2.62 0.20 -9.26
CA GLN A 12 -2.30 -1.14 -8.78
C GLN A 12 -1.77 -1.12 -7.35
N ILE A 13 -0.92 -0.17 -7.00
CA ILE A 13 -0.39 0.05 -5.65
C ILE A 13 -1.55 0.28 -4.69
N TYR A 14 -2.52 1.13 -5.04
CA TYR A 14 -3.72 1.35 -4.22
C TYR A 14 -4.54 0.08 -4.00
N LYS A 15 -4.77 -0.72 -5.06
CA LYS A 15 -5.46 -2.01 -4.93
C LYS A 15 -4.71 -3.01 -4.07
N LEU A 16 -3.38 -3.06 -4.22
CA LEU A 16 -2.52 -3.93 -3.43
C LEU A 16 -2.41 -3.45 -1.98
N ALA A 17 -2.42 -2.14 -1.74
CA ALA A 17 -2.42 -1.54 -0.41
C ALA A 17 -3.72 -1.85 0.32
N GLU A 18 -4.88 -1.70 -0.34
CA GLU A 18 -6.17 -2.06 0.26
C GLU A 18 -6.21 -3.54 0.66
N ARG A 19 -5.72 -4.43 -0.22
CA ARG A 19 -5.61 -5.86 0.09
C ARG A 19 -4.62 -6.13 1.21
N GLY A 20 -3.42 -5.54 1.14
CA GLY A 20 -2.36 -5.72 2.14
C GLY A 20 -2.79 -5.26 3.53
N VAL A 21 -3.52 -4.14 3.63
CA VAL A 21 -4.09 -3.66 4.89
C VAL A 21 -5.17 -4.61 5.41
N LYS A 22 -6.07 -5.10 4.56
CA LYS A 22 -7.09 -6.09 4.97
C LYS A 22 -6.47 -7.40 5.44
N GLU A 23 -5.51 -7.93 4.69
CA GLU A 23 -4.75 -9.12 5.06
C GLU A 23 -4.02 -8.90 6.40
N ALA A 24 -3.37 -7.74 6.57
CA ALA A 24 -2.69 -7.41 7.81
C ALA A 24 -3.65 -7.30 9.01
N GLU A 25 -4.84 -6.72 8.84
CA GLU A 25 -5.88 -6.72 9.88
C GLU A 25 -6.36 -8.13 10.22
N ILE A 26 -6.59 -8.97 9.20
CA ILE A 26 -7.06 -10.36 9.40
C ILE A 26 -6.00 -11.20 10.12
N PHE A 27 -4.74 -11.10 9.70
CA PHE A 27 -3.65 -11.93 10.22
C PHE A 27 -3.10 -11.45 11.56
N ILE A 28 -2.94 -10.14 11.76
CA ILE A 28 -2.34 -9.58 12.98
C ILE A 28 -3.40 -9.27 14.05
N GLY A 29 -4.66 -9.03 13.65
CA GLY A 29 -5.73 -8.61 14.56
C GLY A 29 -5.57 -7.16 15.01
N SER A 30 -6.41 -6.67 15.93
CA SER A 30 -6.36 -5.27 16.36
C SER A 30 -5.05 -4.89 17.10
N GLY A 31 -4.62 -3.63 16.97
CA GLY A 31 -3.33 -3.17 17.50
C GLY A 31 -2.14 -3.40 16.55
N LYS A 32 -0.92 -3.10 17.01
CA LYS A 32 0.36 -3.31 16.28
C LYS A 32 0.45 -2.62 14.90
N GLY A 33 0.05 -1.36 14.81
CA GLY A 33 0.00 -0.59 13.55
C GLY A 33 1.29 -0.62 12.73
N GLN A 34 2.47 -0.57 13.36
CA GLN A 34 3.75 -0.65 12.65
C GLN A 34 3.96 -2.01 11.96
N GLN A 35 3.60 -3.13 12.60
CA GLN A 35 3.74 -4.46 12.01
C GLN A 35 2.77 -4.66 10.85
N LYS A 36 1.55 -4.15 10.97
CA LYS A 36 0.57 -4.16 9.87
C LYS A 36 1.01 -3.35 8.67
N LYS A 37 1.56 -2.15 8.91
CA LYS A 37 2.12 -1.30 7.86
C LYS A 37 3.24 -2.04 7.14
N GLN A 38 4.16 -2.68 7.88
CA GLN A 38 5.24 -3.45 7.27
C GLN A 38 4.73 -4.64 6.44
N MET A 39 3.76 -5.41 6.95
CA MET A 39 3.16 -6.53 6.22
C MET A 39 2.47 -6.07 4.93
N ALA A 40 1.78 -4.92 4.96
CA ALA A 40 1.16 -4.33 3.77
C ALA A 40 2.20 -3.86 2.75
N ILE A 41 3.31 -3.24 3.20
CA ILE A 41 4.44 -2.86 2.34
C ILE A 41 5.03 -4.11 1.66
N ASP A 42 5.33 -5.15 2.44
CA ASP A 42 5.90 -6.40 1.93
C ASP A 42 4.97 -7.08 0.93
N PHE A 43 3.66 -7.06 1.20
CA PHE A 43 2.64 -7.56 0.28
C PHE A 43 2.66 -6.80 -1.05
N ILE A 44 2.67 -5.47 -1.02
CA ILE A 44 2.72 -4.66 -2.24
C ILE A 44 4.00 -4.94 -3.02
N LEU A 45 5.16 -4.94 -2.36
CA LEU A 45 6.45 -5.18 -3.02
C LEU A 45 6.53 -6.58 -3.65
N LYS A 46 5.91 -7.58 -3.02
CA LYS A 46 5.85 -8.96 -3.55
C LYS A 46 4.97 -9.10 -4.79
N TYR A 47 3.86 -8.36 -4.86
CA TYR A 47 2.85 -8.52 -5.92
C TYR A 47 2.89 -7.40 -6.98
N LEU A 48 3.68 -6.35 -6.79
CA LEU A 48 3.81 -5.27 -7.76
C LEU A 48 4.61 -5.75 -8.98
N PRO A 49 4.03 -5.79 -10.20
CA PRO A 49 4.72 -6.27 -11.39
C PRO A 49 5.66 -5.19 -11.94
N LEU A 50 6.80 -4.99 -11.25
CA LEU A 50 7.84 -4.08 -11.70
C LEU A 50 8.59 -4.69 -12.89
N PRO A 51 8.66 -3.98 -14.02
CA PRO A 51 9.48 -4.38 -15.15
C PRO A 51 10.94 -4.51 -14.74
N ILE A 52 11.64 -5.50 -15.32
CA ILE A 52 13.05 -5.78 -15.05
C ILE A 52 13.93 -4.53 -15.25
N TRP A 53 13.60 -3.69 -16.23
CA TRP A 53 14.31 -2.44 -16.49
C TRP A 53 14.13 -1.36 -15.40
N LEU A 54 13.03 -1.37 -14.63
CA LEU A 54 12.87 -0.51 -13.45
C LEU A 54 13.72 -1.01 -12.27
N GLN A 55 14.12 -2.29 -12.23
CA GLN A 55 15.00 -2.80 -11.17
C GLN A 55 16.39 -2.16 -11.19
N TRP A 56 16.85 -1.69 -12.34
CA TRP A 56 18.13 -0.98 -12.47
C TRP A 56 18.08 0.45 -11.93
N LEU A 57 16.90 1.04 -11.84
CA LEU A 57 16.63 2.35 -11.24
C LEU A 57 16.23 2.24 -9.76
N LYS A 58 16.41 1.05 -9.16
CA LYS A 58 16.05 0.71 -7.77
C LYS A 58 16.26 1.85 -6.78
N PRO A 59 17.46 2.46 -6.64
CA PRO A 59 17.67 3.46 -5.58
C PRO A 59 16.79 4.72 -5.75
N VAL A 60 16.57 5.18 -6.99
CA VAL A 60 15.81 6.40 -7.28
C VAL A 60 14.29 6.15 -7.22
N ILE A 61 13.85 5.00 -7.74
CA ILE A 61 12.45 4.60 -7.66
C ILE A 61 12.09 4.25 -6.22
N ASN A 62 13.00 3.69 -5.43
CA ASN A 62 12.68 3.23 -4.08
C ASN A 62 12.06 4.35 -3.26
N THR A 63 12.62 5.54 -3.29
CA THR A 63 12.12 6.65 -2.48
C THR A 63 10.74 7.13 -2.94
N THR A 64 10.52 7.28 -4.25
CA THR A 64 9.23 7.74 -4.77
C THR A 64 8.15 6.68 -4.63
N LEU A 65 8.50 5.43 -4.93
CA LEU A 65 7.61 4.28 -4.82
C LEU A 65 7.27 3.99 -3.36
N HIS A 66 8.24 4.02 -2.44
CA HIS A 66 7.97 3.88 -1.02
C HIS A 66 7.03 4.98 -0.52
N LYS A 67 7.24 6.25 -0.91
CA LYS A 67 6.32 7.33 -0.55
C LYS A 67 4.90 7.09 -1.09
N LEU A 68 4.76 6.60 -2.31
CA LEU A 68 3.45 6.26 -2.89
C LEU A 68 2.81 5.08 -2.15
N ILE A 69 3.58 4.06 -1.81
CA ILE A 69 3.13 2.91 -1.04
C ILE A 69 2.67 3.33 0.35
N ASP A 70 3.49 4.10 1.07
CA ASP A 70 3.17 4.61 2.40
C ASP A 70 1.89 5.44 2.38
N LYS A 71 1.79 6.37 1.43
CA LYS A 71 0.60 7.19 1.26
C LYS A 71 -0.64 6.36 0.95
N ALA A 72 -0.54 5.38 0.05
CA ALA A 72 -1.65 4.50 -0.28
C ALA A 72 -2.10 3.66 0.92
N ILE A 73 -1.17 3.17 1.74
CA ILE A 73 -1.48 2.43 2.97
C ILE A 73 -2.14 3.36 3.98
N GLU A 74 -1.61 4.55 4.21
CA GLU A 74 -2.18 5.53 5.15
C GLU A 74 -3.61 5.91 4.75
N GLU A 75 -3.85 6.23 3.47
CA GLU A 75 -5.20 6.51 2.99
C GLU A 75 -6.16 5.30 3.15
N CYS A 76 -5.67 4.07 2.97
CA CYS A 76 -6.47 2.87 3.20
C CYS A 76 -6.80 2.66 4.68
N VAL A 77 -5.84 2.88 5.58
CA VAL A 77 -6.03 2.76 7.03
C VAL A 77 -6.95 3.85 7.55
N GLU A 78 -6.78 5.09 7.10
CA GLU A 78 -7.68 6.22 7.44
C GLU A 78 -9.12 5.92 7.03
N LYS A 79 -9.34 5.50 5.77
CA LYS A 79 -10.68 5.12 5.28
C LYS A 79 -11.30 3.99 6.10
N MET A 80 -10.50 2.99 6.47
CA MET A 80 -10.97 1.89 7.31
C MET A 80 -11.36 2.38 8.70
N ASN A 81 -10.54 3.22 9.33
CA ASN A 81 -10.83 3.81 10.64
C ASN A 81 -12.07 4.72 10.60
N GLU A 82 -12.22 5.56 9.58
CA GLU A 82 -13.42 6.37 9.39
C GLU A 82 -14.67 5.52 9.26
N THR A 83 -14.59 4.42 8.49
CA THR A 83 -15.71 3.49 8.32
C THR A 83 -16.07 2.81 9.64
N LEU A 84 -15.06 2.37 10.41
CA LEU A 84 -15.26 1.78 11.73
C LEU A 84 -15.86 2.76 12.74
N ASN A 85 -15.46 4.03 12.71
CA ASN A 85 -16.01 5.05 13.60
C ASN A 85 -17.47 5.34 13.25
N LYS A 86 -17.82 5.48 11.97
CA LYS A 86 -19.21 5.66 11.52
C LYS A 86 -20.12 4.50 11.94
N LEU A 87 -19.59 3.27 11.94
CA LEU A 87 -20.33 2.08 12.39
C LEU A 87 -20.48 1.98 13.92
N LYS A 88 -19.68 2.71 14.70
CA LYS A 88 -19.81 2.78 16.16
C LYS A 88 -20.75 3.88 16.63
N GLU A 89 -20.98 4.89 15.79
CA GLU A 89 -21.83 6.05 16.08
C GLU A 89 -23.30 5.85 15.66
N GLY A 90 -23.62 4.79 14.89
CA GLY A 90 -24.98 4.43 14.49
C GLY A 90 -25.46 3.14 15.13
#